data_AF-A0A8J7ZGD7-F1
#
_entry.id   AF-A0A8J7ZGD7-F1
#
_cell.length_a   1.000
_cell.length_b   1.000
_cell.length_c   1.000
_cell.angle_alpha   90.00
_cell.angle_beta   90.00
_cell.angle_gamma   90.00
#
_symmetry.space_group_name_H-M   'P 1'
#
loop_
_entity.id
_entity.type
_entity.pdbx_description
1 polymer ?
#
loop_
_entity_poly.entity_id
_entity_poly.type
_entity_poly.pdbx_seq_one_letter_code
_entity_poly.pdbx_strand_id
1 'polypeptide(L)'
;MALNSAQVRNISPTADVDYAKFVLDDFSKVTIETSGTTGDTRLSLFNSDELLLEFDDDSGTNLFSKITNNYLSPGTYYIKVEEYANDQEIENYTLTLSATTRYDFYEPDEEINPSLIRLNSTQIKSIDPIGDYDYFTFELLSTHNVTLEIIEGNGDTVMGLCTDAGDYLGTLIEEDDDGGVSGLSKITQTNLIGPSTYYVKVWNYNDLARIPYYVLQLTVNSTSVNDVQAPSISSVVHEPDTPVCSTSVPIKATIQDIYGIEEAFVYYRINWGSWSSVKMISSLNEQFNATIGPFRQGNVVEYYITASDNSINHNTGINDNSGAYYEFTVNPVTDEDTFEKDNALAHANPIGLNSTQTRKIDPIGDIDYVTFTTNDLYNVTIETSGISGDTFVRLYHENHTELAFDDNSGTDSFSLIEIELEADNYYMTIVESGNDATINAYDLFLTVTKQEVIEPTPTPTPTPTPTNTTTSQVGIILSSSVILVSISISINVIVLLRRKRKL
;
A
#
# COMPACT_ATOMS: atom_id res chain seq x y z
N MET A 1 10.03 24.35 -4.53
CA MET A 1 11.41 24.12 -4.98
C MET A 1 11.52 24.41 -6.47
N ALA A 2 12.72 24.72 -6.96
CA ALA A 2 12.95 24.95 -8.39
C ALA A 2 13.08 23.61 -9.13
N LEU A 3 12.77 23.58 -10.42
CA LEU A 3 13.00 22.39 -11.26
C LEU A 3 14.50 22.10 -11.35
N ASN A 4 14.85 20.81 -11.46
CA ASN A 4 16.25 20.34 -11.58
C ASN A 4 17.14 20.84 -10.42
N SER A 5 16.59 20.81 -9.21
CA SER A 5 17.28 21.26 -8.01
C SER A 5 17.17 20.25 -6.87
N ALA A 6 18.05 20.40 -5.89
CA ALA A 6 18.07 19.63 -4.66
C ALA A 6 17.90 20.57 -3.46
N GLN A 7 17.19 20.11 -2.43
CA GLN A 7 17.04 20.81 -1.16
C GLN A 7 17.40 19.85 -0.02
N VAL A 8 18.28 20.28 0.87
CA VAL A 8 18.54 19.56 2.12
C VAL A 8 17.52 20.04 3.15
N ARG A 9 16.86 19.08 3.80
CA ARG A 9 15.77 19.25 4.76
C ARG A 9 15.94 18.27 5.92
N ASN A 10 15.05 18.33 6.90
CA ASN A 10 14.99 17.40 8.02
C ASN A 10 13.51 17.15 8.39
N ILE A 11 13.24 16.04 9.07
CA ILE A 11 11.94 15.77 9.69
C ILE A 11 12.17 15.92 11.20
N SER A 12 11.72 17.02 11.79
CA SER A 12 11.88 17.26 13.23
C SER A 12 10.88 18.32 13.71
N PRO A 13 10.04 18.02 14.72
CA PRO A 13 10.08 16.85 15.60
C PRO A 13 9.52 15.57 14.96
N THR A 14 9.43 14.47 15.72
CA THR A 14 8.66 13.28 15.32
C THR A 14 7.27 13.67 14.80
N ALA A 15 6.80 13.01 13.74
CA ALA A 15 5.57 13.31 12.99
C ALA A 15 5.54 14.68 12.29
N ASP A 16 6.69 15.33 12.13
CA ASP A 16 6.82 16.47 11.23
C ASP A 16 6.55 16.06 9.78
N VAL A 17 5.90 16.96 9.05
CA VAL A 17 5.49 16.74 7.67
C VAL A 17 6.01 17.88 6.82
N ASP A 18 6.86 17.53 5.87
CA ASP A 18 7.49 18.48 4.99
C ASP A 18 6.70 18.62 3.69
N TYR A 19 6.40 19.86 3.31
CA TYR A 19 5.78 20.15 2.02
C TYR A 19 6.73 20.93 1.10
N ALA A 20 6.72 20.57 -0.18
CA ALA A 20 7.37 21.33 -1.23
C ALA A 20 6.39 21.56 -2.39
N LYS A 21 6.42 22.75 -2.98
CA LYS A 21 5.62 23.09 -4.17
C LYS A 21 6.54 23.28 -5.37
N PHE A 22 6.20 22.75 -6.53
CA PHE A 22 6.85 23.10 -7.80
C PHE A 22 5.82 23.47 -8.86
N VAL A 23 6.26 24.16 -9.89
CA VAL A 23 5.43 24.55 -11.03
C VAL A 23 6.11 24.02 -12.27
N LEU A 24 5.34 23.33 -13.11
CA LEU A 24 5.73 22.97 -14.46
C LEU A 24 5.16 24.01 -15.41
N ASP A 25 6.01 24.63 -16.21
CA ASP A 25 5.57 25.51 -17.29
C ASP A 25 5.29 24.73 -18.58
N ASP A 26 5.88 23.54 -18.72
CA ASP A 26 5.86 22.65 -19.89
C ASP A 26 5.56 21.21 -19.51
N PHE A 27 4.93 20.45 -20.43
CA PHE A 27 4.74 19.01 -20.25
C PHE A 27 6.10 18.36 -20.02
N SER A 28 6.21 17.69 -18.88
CA SER A 28 7.52 17.27 -18.39
C SER A 28 7.48 15.85 -17.87
N LYS A 29 8.54 15.11 -18.15
CA LYS A 29 8.86 13.90 -17.39
C LYS A 29 9.49 14.32 -16.07
N VAL A 30 8.81 13.99 -14.97
CA VAL A 30 9.21 14.33 -13.61
C VAL A 30 9.78 13.11 -12.89
N THR A 31 10.81 13.34 -12.09
CA THR A 31 11.34 12.40 -11.10
C THR A 31 11.58 13.15 -9.81
N ILE A 32 11.07 12.61 -8.71
CA ILE A 32 11.20 13.15 -7.37
C ILE A 32 11.83 12.05 -6.51
N GLU A 33 12.90 12.36 -5.81
CA GLU A 33 13.63 11.37 -5.01
C GLU A 33 14.13 12.03 -3.73
N THR A 34 13.87 11.38 -2.60
CA THR A 34 14.55 11.67 -1.34
C THR A 34 15.82 10.82 -1.26
N SER A 35 16.83 11.32 -0.56
CA SER A 35 18.08 10.57 -0.38
C SER A 35 18.81 11.04 0.87
N GLY A 36 19.59 10.16 1.48
CA GLY A 36 20.34 10.47 2.69
C GLY A 36 21.20 9.30 3.12
N THR A 37 21.91 9.47 4.24
CA THR A 37 22.72 8.40 4.84
C THR A 37 21.91 7.47 5.74
N THR A 38 20.92 8.03 6.43
CA THR A 38 20.06 7.34 7.41
C THR A 38 18.70 8.03 7.45
N GLY A 39 17.62 7.24 7.51
CA GLY A 39 16.24 7.72 7.49
C GLY A 39 15.40 6.83 6.59
N ASP A 40 14.09 6.87 6.82
CA ASP A 40 13.06 6.21 6.03
C ASP A 40 12.03 7.27 5.67
N THR A 41 11.79 7.49 4.39
CA THR A 41 10.85 8.54 3.96
C THR A 41 9.65 7.95 3.28
N ARG A 42 8.57 8.70 3.29
CA ARG A 42 7.39 8.47 2.47
C ARG A 42 7.12 9.69 1.61
N LEU A 43 6.94 9.48 0.32
CA LEU A 43 6.79 10.52 -0.68
C LEU A 43 5.40 10.46 -1.31
N SER A 44 4.73 11.59 -1.41
CA SER A 44 3.44 11.70 -2.09
C SER A 44 3.41 12.91 -3.01
N LEU A 45 2.88 12.72 -4.21
CA LEU A 45 2.72 13.76 -5.23
C LEU A 45 1.24 14.08 -5.41
N PHE A 46 0.89 15.36 -5.33
CA PHE A 46 -0.47 15.86 -5.51
C PHE A 46 -0.55 16.90 -6.64
N ASN A 47 -1.71 16.98 -7.30
CA ASN A 47 -2.04 18.08 -8.21
C ASN A 47 -2.50 19.34 -7.45
N SER A 48 -2.93 20.37 -8.18
CA SER A 48 -3.38 21.64 -7.60
C SER A 48 -4.67 21.56 -6.79
N ASP A 49 -5.48 20.51 -7.00
CA ASP A 49 -6.74 20.25 -6.30
C ASP A 49 -6.54 19.33 -5.08
N GLU A 50 -5.28 19.08 -4.69
CA GLU A 50 -4.91 18.18 -3.58
C GLU A 50 -5.28 16.71 -3.83
N LEU A 51 -5.53 16.32 -5.08
CA LEU A 51 -5.70 14.91 -5.44
C LEU A 51 -4.35 14.22 -5.48
N LEU A 52 -4.24 13.09 -4.78
CA LEU A 52 -3.06 12.22 -4.80
C LEU A 52 -2.91 11.63 -6.21
N LEU A 53 -1.79 11.93 -6.86
CA LEU A 53 -1.43 11.37 -8.16
C LEU A 53 -0.63 10.08 -7.99
N GLU A 54 0.28 10.08 -7.02
CA GLU A 54 1.21 8.97 -6.84
C GLU A 54 1.87 9.02 -5.46
N PHE A 55 2.40 7.87 -5.07
CA PHE A 55 2.96 7.61 -3.77
C PHE A 55 4.12 6.62 -3.91
N ASP A 56 5.15 6.79 -3.09
CA ASP A 56 6.25 5.84 -2.96
C ASP A 56 6.89 5.94 -1.56
N ASP A 57 7.42 4.86 -1.04
CA ASP A 57 8.15 4.78 0.23
C ASP A 57 9.62 4.36 0.03
N ASP A 58 9.92 3.31 -0.74
CA ASP A 58 11.25 2.69 -0.76
C ASP A 58 11.91 2.49 -2.14
N SER A 59 11.35 3.04 -3.22
CA SER A 59 11.91 2.85 -4.57
C SER A 59 13.23 3.61 -4.83
N GLY A 60 13.70 4.39 -3.86
CA GLY A 60 14.96 5.13 -3.91
C GLY A 60 16.16 4.32 -3.41
N THR A 61 17.21 5.01 -2.98
CA THR A 61 18.40 4.34 -2.42
C THR A 61 18.21 4.11 -0.93
N ASN A 62 18.37 2.87 -0.45
CA ASN A 62 18.03 2.45 0.92
C ASN A 62 16.51 2.57 1.16
N LEU A 63 16.09 3.11 2.31
CA LEU A 63 14.67 3.32 2.66
C LEU A 63 14.16 4.70 2.25
N PHE A 64 14.81 5.32 1.26
CA PHE A 64 14.33 6.59 0.74
C PHE A 64 13.44 6.36 -0.47
N SER A 65 12.49 7.28 -0.68
CA SER A 65 11.47 7.14 -1.69
C SER A 65 11.88 7.78 -3.01
N LYS A 66 11.35 7.24 -4.11
CA LYS A 66 11.55 7.71 -5.46
C LYS A 66 10.31 7.52 -6.32
N ILE A 67 9.74 8.64 -6.72
CA ILE A 67 8.71 8.72 -7.76
C ILE A 67 9.39 8.97 -9.11
N THR A 68 9.13 8.11 -10.11
CA THR A 68 9.71 8.25 -11.46
C THR A 68 8.72 7.90 -12.58
N ASN A 69 9.05 8.34 -13.80
CA ASN A 69 8.27 8.15 -15.03
C ASN A 69 6.91 8.86 -15.08
N ASN A 70 6.75 9.92 -14.29
CA ASN A 70 5.52 10.70 -14.29
C ASN A 70 5.56 11.77 -15.35
N TYR A 71 4.64 11.65 -16.29
CA TYR A 71 4.39 12.62 -17.31
C TYR A 71 3.29 13.55 -16.81
N LEU A 72 3.66 14.77 -16.48
CA LEU A 72 2.79 15.73 -15.84
C LEU A 72 2.56 16.92 -16.78
N SER A 73 1.30 17.31 -16.93
CA SER A 73 0.92 18.56 -17.60
C SER A 73 1.50 19.77 -16.86
N PRO A 74 1.74 20.90 -17.53
CA PRO A 74 2.00 22.18 -16.88
C PRO A 74 0.96 22.46 -15.81
N GLY A 75 1.43 22.94 -14.67
CA GLY A 75 0.57 23.05 -13.50
C GLY A 75 1.37 23.22 -12.22
N THR A 76 0.64 23.43 -11.14
CA THR A 76 1.21 23.51 -9.80
C THR A 76 1.04 22.16 -9.11
N TYR A 77 2.14 21.63 -8.58
CA TYR A 77 2.19 20.34 -7.92
C TYR A 77 2.77 20.47 -6.52
N TYR A 78 2.32 19.58 -5.63
CA TYR A 78 2.74 19.53 -4.24
C TYR A 78 3.36 18.18 -3.95
N ILE A 79 4.50 18.23 -3.29
CA ILE A 79 5.24 17.08 -2.77
C ILE A 79 5.04 17.11 -1.27
N LYS A 80 4.64 15.98 -0.70
CA LYS A 80 4.62 15.73 0.73
C LYS A 80 5.70 14.70 1.04
N VAL A 81 6.53 15.00 2.03
CA VAL A 81 7.53 14.09 2.56
C VAL A 81 7.26 13.91 4.05
N GLU A 82 7.18 12.66 4.47
CA GLU A 82 7.02 12.24 5.86
C GLU A 82 8.11 11.23 6.19
N GLU A 83 8.34 10.99 7.47
CA GLU A 83 8.96 9.74 7.90
C GLU A 83 7.88 8.64 7.81
N TYR A 84 8.26 7.43 7.37
CA TYR A 84 7.33 6.36 7.01
C TYR A 84 6.28 6.07 8.08
N ALA A 85 6.70 5.98 9.35
CA ALA A 85 5.84 5.71 10.50
C ALA A 85 5.42 6.95 11.30
N ASN A 86 6.00 8.12 11.00
CA ASN A 86 5.87 9.36 11.76
C ASN A 86 6.30 9.22 13.24
N ASP A 87 7.26 8.35 13.53
CA ASP A 87 7.73 8.02 14.88
C ASP A 87 9.21 8.40 15.11
N GLN A 88 9.96 8.69 14.04
CA GLN A 88 11.35 9.15 14.11
C GLN A 88 11.56 10.57 13.59
N GLU A 89 12.66 11.18 14.03
CA GLU A 89 13.23 12.38 13.40
C GLU A 89 14.27 11.96 12.36
N ILE A 90 14.26 12.60 11.19
CA ILE A 90 15.30 12.43 10.17
C ILE A 90 16.21 13.66 10.24
N GLU A 91 17.43 13.48 10.77
CA GLU A 91 18.40 14.57 10.99
C GLU A 91 18.63 15.40 9.72
N ASN A 92 18.78 14.71 8.58
CA ASN A 92 18.80 15.34 7.27
C ASN A 92 18.42 14.36 6.15
N TYR A 93 17.71 14.87 5.14
CA TYR A 93 17.51 14.21 3.86
C TYR A 93 17.60 15.25 2.73
N THR A 94 17.92 14.79 1.53
CA THR A 94 17.98 15.61 0.32
C THR A 94 16.79 15.27 -0.56
N LEU A 95 15.88 16.22 -0.75
CA LEU A 95 14.81 16.15 -1.74
C LEU A 95 15.33 16.66 -3.08
N THR A 96 15.34 15.79 -4.09
CA THR A 96 15.72 16.13 -5.47
C THR A 96 14.48 16.12 -6.36
N LEU A 97 14.39 17.13 -7.23
CA LEU A 97 13.37 17.22 -8.27
C LEU A 97 14.08 17.38 -9.59
N SER A 98 13.88 16.42 -10.50
CA SER A 98 14.25 16.56 -11.91
C SER A 98 13.00 16.62 -12.76
N ALA A 99 12.98 17.59 -13.67
CA ALA A 99 11.93 17.73 -14.68
C ALA A 99 12.61 17.99 -16.02
N THR A 100 12.35 17.09 -16.98
CA THR A 100 12.81 17.25 -18.35
C THR A 100 11.61 17.57 -19.21
N THR A 101 11.61 18.75 -19.81
CA THR A 101 10.62 19.14 -20.82
C THR A 101 10.68 18.15 -21.97
N ARG A 102 9.53 17.63 -22.37
CA ARG A 102 9.42 16.70 -23.48
C ARG A 102 8.35 17.25 -24.42
N TYR A 103 8.56 17.08 -25.72
CA TYR A 103 7.43 17.00 -26.66
C TYR A 103 6.44 15.96 -26.13
N ASP A 104 5.16 16.15 -26.39
CA ASP A 104 4.18 15.17 -25.96
C ASP A 104 4.44 13.78 -26.59
N PHE A 105 3.73 12.77 -26.12
CA PHE A 105 4.00 11.38 -26.52
C PHE A 105 3.71 11.09 -28.00
N TYR A 106 2.91 11.93 -28.65
CA TYR A 106 2.31 11.65 -29.94
C TYR A 106 3.07 12.26 -31.12
N GLU A 107 4.12 13.01 -30.81
CA GLU A 107 5.04 13.57 -31.79
C GLU A 107 5.85 12.48 -32.52
N PRO A 108 6.04 12.56 -33.87
CA PRO A 108 5.54 13.61 -34.76
C PRO A 108 4.08 13.39 -35.19
N ASP A 109 3.23 14.39 -34.97
CA ASP A 109 1.81 14.43 -35.38
C ASP A 109 1.47 15.50 -36.41
N GLU A 110 2.48 15.81 -37.22
CA GLU A 110 2.43 16.59 -38.45
C GLU A 110 1.36 16.07 -39.45
N GLU A 111 1.03 16.88 -40.45
CA GLU A 111 0.00 16.61 -41.48
C GLU A 111 0.08 15.18 -42.09
N ILE A 112 1.30 14.67 -42.25
CA ILE A 112 1.58 13.35 -42.84
C ILE A 112 1.34 12.16 -41.89
N ASN A 113 1.21 12.39 -40.58
CA ASN A 113 1.03 11.37 -39.55
C ASN A 113 0.06 11.83 -38.43
N PRO A 114 -1.21 12.13 -38.75
CA PRO A 114 -2.13 12.63 -37.74
C PRO A 114 -2.38 11.63 -36.60
N SER A 115 -2.49 12.14 -35.38
CA SER A 115 -2.81 11.37 -34.18
C SER A 115 -4.26 10.89 -34.16
N LEU A 116 -4.52 9.60 -33.99
CA LEU A 116 -5.88 9.10 -33.85
C LEU A 116 -6.45 9.47 -32.47
N ILE A 117 -7.51 10.28 -32.41
CA ILE A 117 -8.32 10.52 -31.19
C ILE A 117 -9.60 9.67 -31.23
N ARG A 118 -9.88 8.94 -30.14
CA ARG A 118 -11.06 8.06 -30.05
C ARG A 118 -12.31 8.82 -29.61
N LEU A 119 -13.46 8.27 -29.97
CA LEU A 119 -14.75 8.78 -29.53
C LEU A 119 -14.85 8.74 -28.00
N ASN A 120 -15.39 9.81 -27.40
CA ASN A 120 -15.54 9.97 -25.94
C ASN A 120 -14.21 9.86 -25.16
N SER A 121 -13.11 10.33 -25.73
CA SER A 121 -11.78 10.29 -25.11
C SER A 121 -11.12 11.66 -25.07
N THR A 122 -10.02 11.75 -24.32
CA THR A 122 -9.15 12.92 -24.27
C THR A 122 -7.74 12.58 -24.74
N GLN A 123 -7.05 13.57 -25.30
CA GLN A 123 -5.61 13.52 -25.58
C GLN A 123 -4.94 14.79 -25.07
N ILE A 124 -3.76 14.62 -24.49
CA ILE A 124 -2.92 15.71 -24.01
C ILE A 124 -1.81 15.92 -25.05
N LYS A 125 -1.68 17.15 -25.53
CA LYS A 125 -0.78 17.55 -26.60
C LYS A 125 -0.08 18.88 -26.33
N SER A 126 0.86 19.30 -27.16
CA SER A 126 1.55 20.60 -27.09
C SER A 126 1.81 21.17 -28.49
N ILE A 127 1.70 22.50 -28.66
CA ILE A 127 2.16 23.20 -29.86
C ILE A 127 3.56 23.76 -29.57
N ASP A 128 4.62 23.05 -29.94
CA ASP A 128 6.02 23.44 -29.73
C ASP A 128 6.93 22.87 -30.84
N PRO A 129 7.54 23.70 -31.73
CA PRO A 129 7.79 25.14 -31.60
C PRO A 129 6.65 26.05 -32.05
N ILE A 130 6.90 27.36 -32.04
CA ILE A 130 5.99 28.33 -32.69
C ILE A 130 5.81 27.95 -34.16
N GLY A 131 4.54 27.84 -34.61
CA GLY A 131 4.18 27.40 -35.96
C GLY A 131 4.05 25.89 -36.12
N ASP A 132 4.11 25.15 -35.01
CA ASP A 132 3.72 23.75 -34.92
C ASP A 132 2.20 23.58 -35.08
N TYR A 133 1.81 22.43 -35.63
CA TYR A 133 0.44 22.09 -35.98
C TYR A 133 0.17 20.63 -35.63
N ASP A 134 -0.74 20.43 -34.69
CA ASP A 134 -1.14 19.09 -34.30
C ASP A 134 -2.32 18.64 -35.15
N TYR A 135 -2.12 17.55 -35.88
CA TYR A 135 -3.18 16.95 -36.69
C TYR A 135 -3.72 15.71 -35.98
N PHE A 136 -5.04 15.60 -35.94
CA PHE A 136 -5.75 14.44 -35.42
C PHE A 136 -6.66 13.81 -36.47
N THR A 137 -6.95 12.54 -36.28
CA THR A 137 -8.02 11.83 -36.99
C THR A 137 -9.01 11.23 -36.02
N PHE A 138 -10.27 11.13 -36.42
CA PHE A 138 -11.24 10.24 -35.77
C PHE A 138 -12.16 9.63 -36.83
N GLU A 139 -12.67 8.44 -36.54
CA GLU A 139 -13.56 7.73 -37.46
C GLU A 139 -14.98 7.69 -36.89
N LEU A 140 -15.94 8.09 -37.71
CA LEU A 140 -17.35 7.83 -37.45
C LEU A 140 -17.78 6.69 -38.37
N LEU A 141 -18.33 5.60 -37.84
CA LEU A 141 -18.93 4.54 -38.66
C LEU A 141 -20.37 4.83 -39.10
N SER A 142 -21.00 5.83 -38.47
CA SER A 142 -22.38 6.24 -38.69
C SER A 142 -22.56 7.71 -38.31
N THR A 143 -23.74 8.27 -38.55
CA THR A 143 -24.04 9.68 -38.24
C THR A 143 -24.08 9.92 -36.73
N HIS A 144 -23.33 10.92 -36.23
CA HIS A 144 -23.27 11.29 -34.81
C HIS A 144 -23.36 12.81 -34.60
N ASN A 145 -23.72 13.23 -33.40
CA ASN A 145 -23.41 14.59 -32.94
C ASN A 145 -22.02 14.55 -32.29
N VAL A 146 -21.14 15.43 -32.74
CA VAL A 146 -19.74 15.47 -32.34
C VAL A 146 -19.45 16.81 -31.66
N THR A 147 -18.79 16.77 -30.51
CA THR A 147 -18.19 17.93 -29.86
C THR A 147 -16.71 17.68 -29.70
N LEU A 148 -15.89 18.56 -30.26
CA LEU A 148 -14.46 18.66 -30.00
C LEU A 148 -14.25 19.91 -29.14
N GLU A 149 -13.58 19.77 -28.00
CA GLU A 149 -13.35 20.90 -27.09
C GLU A 149 -11.96 20.80 -26.48
N ILE A 150 -11.21 21.90 -26.51
CA ILE A 150 -10.01 22.03 -25.68
C ILE A 150 -10.50 22.36 -24.27
N ILE A 151 -10.48 21.37 -23.38
CA ILE A 151 -11.06 21.48 -22.03
C ILE A 151 -10.08 22.06 -21.00
N GLU A 152 -8.79 22.07 -21.32
CA GLU A 152 -7.70 22.61 -20.49
C GLU A 152 -6.51 22.98 -21.40
N GLY A 153 -5.78 24.04 -21.08
CA GLY A 153 -4.61 24.44 -21.85
C GLY A 153 -4.05 25.80 -21.43
N ASN A 154 -2.83 26.10 -21.85
CA ASN A 154 -2.12 27.34 -21.53
C ASN A 154 -1.69 28.08 -22.80
N GLY A 155 -2.67 28.63 -23.52
CA GLY A 155 -2.44 29.34 -24.77
C GLY A 155 -3.74 29.79 -25.44
N ASP A 156 -3.59 30.40 -26.61
CA ASP A 156 -4.68 30.80 -27.49
C ASP A 156 -4.74 29.78 -28.63
N THR A 157 -5.68 28.83 -28.55
CA THR A 157 -5.81 27.74 -29.50
C THR A 157 -6.70 28.15 -30.66
N VAL A 158 -6.50 27.54 -31.83
CA VAL A 158 -7.49 27.49 -32.90
C VAL A 158 -7.66 26.04 -33.31
N MET A 159 -8.89 25.64 -33.59
CA MET A 159 -9.23 24.30 -34.03
C MET A 159 -10.00 24.35 -35.35
N GLY A 160 -9.62 23.50 -36.30
CA GLY A 160 -10.34 23.30 -37.56
C GLY A 160 -10.76 21.84 -37.73
N LEU A 161 -12.00 21.61 -38.15
CA LEU A 161 -12.53 20.28 -38.49
C LEU A 161 -12.71 20.15 -40.00
N CYS A 162 -12.12 19.10 -40.59
CA CYS A 162 -12.04 18.89 -42.03
C CYS A 162 -12.48 17.47 -42.44
N THR A 163 -12.93 17.31 -43.68
CA THR A 163 -13.27 16.00 -44.28
C THR A 163 -12.06 15.22 -44.80
N ASP A 164 -10.90 15.85 -44.94
CA ASP A 164 -9.66 15.24 -45.41
C ASP A 164 -8.42 15.98 -44.83
N ALA A 165 -7.24 15.37 -44.98
CA ALA A 165 -6.01 15.68 -44.25
C ALA A 165 -5.27 16.96 -44.66
N GLY A 166 -5.71 17.68 -45.70
CA GLY A 166 -4.89 18.72 -46.32
C GLY A 166 -4.85 20.05 -45.56
N ASP A 167 -3.66 20.67 -45.48
CA ASP A 167 -3.30 21.99 -44.90
C ASP A 167 -4.10 23.18 -45.46
N TYR A 168 -5.43 23.18 -45.25
CA TYR A 168 -6.48 24.02 -45.88
C TYR A 168 -6.94 23.66 -47.30
N LEU A 169 -7.03 22.36 -47.67
CA LEU A 169 -7.70 21.95 -48.93
C LEU A 169 -8.67 20.78 -48.83
N GLY A 170 -8.97 20.32 -47.62
CA GLY A 170 -10.24 19.66 -47.36
C GLY A 170 -11.39 20.63 -47.32
N THR A 171 -12.62 20.10 -47.40
CA THR A 171 -13.77 20.95 -47.12
C THR A 171 -13.79 21.22 -45.62
N LEU A 172 -13.31 22.40 -45.21
CA LEU A 172 -13.46 22.90 -43.85
C LEU A 172 -14.94 22.84 -43.48
N ILE A 173 -15.23 22.13 -42.41
CA ILE A 173 -16.58 22.01 -41.86
C ILE A 173 -16.83 23.19 -40.93
N GLU A 174 -15.92 23.39 -39.99
CA GLU A 174 -15.99 24.46 -38.99
C GLU A 174 -14.58 24.76 -38.48
N GLU A 175 -14.34 26.01 -38.10
CA GLU A 175 -13.15 26.49 -37.40
C GLU A 175 -13.63 27.33 -36.22
N ASP A 176 -12.95 27.20 -35.08
CA ASP A 176 -13.25 27.94 -33.87
C ASP A 176 -11.95 28.24 -33.11
N ASP A 177 -11.81 29.48 -32.65
CA ASP A 177 -10.69 29.94 -31.83
C ASP A 177 -11.08 30.02 -30.34
N ASP A 178 -12.21 30.67 -30.01
CA ASP A 178 -12.54 31.05 -28.63
C ASP A 178 -13.89 30.55 -28.08
N GLY A 179 -14.57 29.62 -28.77
CA GLY A 179 -15.93 29.17 -28.44
C GLY A 179 -16.07 28.24 -27.23
N GLY A 180 -14.95 27.81 -26.64
CA GLY A 180 -14.85 26.83 -25.56
C GLY A 180 -14.58 27.42 -24.17
N VAL A 181 -14.19 26.55 -23.24
CA VAL A 181 -13.89 26.95 -21.86
C VAL A 181 -12.71 27.90 -21.80
N SER A 182 -12.84 28.97 -21.01
CA SER A 182 -11.79 29.97 -20.82
C SER A 182 -11.28 30.66 -22.11
N GLY A 183 -12.07 30.64 -23.19
CA GLY A 183 -11.68 31.21 -24.49
C GLY A 183 -10.77 30.30 -25.32
N LEU A 184 -10.74 29.00 -25.02
CA LEU A 184 -10.09 27.98 -25.85
C LEU A 184 -11.06 27.49 -26.94
N SER A 185 -10.57 26.68 -27.88
CA SER A 185 -11.35 26.30 -29.06
C SER A 185 -12.37 25.19 -28.79
N LYS A 186 -13.54 25.30 -29.42
CA LYS A 186 -14.62 24.31 -29.36
C LYS A 186 -15.42 24.24 -30.66
N ILE A 187 -15.51 23.06 -31.23
CA ILE A 187 -16.35 22.74 -32.40
C ILE A 187 -17.50 21.83 -31.98
N THR A 188 -18.73 22.16 -32.37
CA THR A 188 -19.90 21.29 -32.15
C THR A 188 -20.68 21.09 -33.43
N GLN A 189 -20.63 19.85 -33.95
CA GLN A 189 -21.31 19.44 -35.16
C GLN A 189 -22.50 18.54 -34.86
N THR A 190 -23.62 18.84 -35.51
CA THR A 190 -24.82 17.99 -35.45
C THR A 190 -24.94 17.16 -36.71
N ASN A 191 -25.29 15.87 -36.56
CA ASN A 191 -25.45 14.93 -37.66
C ASN A 191 -24.23 14.84 -38.59
N LEU A 192 -23.02 14.82 -38.02
CA LEU A 192 -21.78 14.58 -38.76
C LEU A 192 -21.81 13.13 -39.32
N ILE A 193 -21.67 12.98 -40.64
CA ILE A 193 -22.07 11.76 -41.37
C ILE A 193 -20.94 10.72 -41.42
N GLY A 194 -21.11 9.57 -40.76
CA GLY A 194 -20.33 8.35 -41.05
C GLY A 194 -21.04 7.37 -42.03
N PRO A 195 -20.34 6.35 -42.57
CA PRO A 195 -18.94 5.99 -42.31
C PRO A 195 -17.95 6.96 -43.00
N SER A 196 -17.10 7.63 -42.22
CA SER A 196 -16.07 8.55 -42.71
C SER A 196 -14.99 8.77 -41.65
N THR A 197 -13.78 9.03 -42.11
CA THR A 197 -12.70 9.60 -41.29
C THR A 197 -12.81 11.13 -41.35
N TYR A 198 -12.63 11.78 -40.22
CA TYR A 198 -12.54 13.23 -40.09
C TYR A 198 -11.18 13.62 -39.55
N TYR A 199 -10.76 14.83 -39.89
CA TYR A 199 -9.46 15.37 -39.53
C TYR A 199 -9.66 16.61 -38.68
N VAL A 200 -8.87 16.76 -37.62
CA VAL A 200 -8.85 17.94 -36.77
C VAL A 200 -7.45 18.53 -36.84
N LYS A 201 -7.35 19.84 -37.03
CA LYS A 201 -6.09 20.58 -36.92
C LYS A 201 -6.18 21.48 -35.70
N VAL A 202 -5.17 21.48 -34.84
CA VAL A 202 -5.06 22.38 -33.69
C VAL A 202 -3.76 23.18 -33.81
N TRP A 203 -3.83 24.48 -33.56
CA TRP A 203 -2.67 25.38 -33.64
C TRP A 203 -2.81 26.58 -32.72
N ASN A 204 -1.77 27.42 -32.65
CA ASN A 204 -1.83 28.67 -31.91
C ASN A 204 -2.42 29.81 -32.76
N TYR A 205 -3.29 30.64 -32.19
CA TYR A 205 -3.83 31.79 -32.90
C TYR A 205 -2.73 32.72 -33.43
N ASN A 206 -2.70 32.90 -34.76
CA ASN A 206 -1.69 33.62 -35.53
C ASN A 206 -0.24 33.07 -35.46
N ASP A 207 -0.04 31.85 -34.96
CA ASP A 207 1.29 31.22 -34.81
C ASP A 207 2.30 32.14 -34.10
N LEU A 208 1.87 32.79 -33.02
CA LEU A 208 2.67 33.80 -32.32
C LEU A 208 3.37 33.24 -31.07
N ALA A 209 2.93 32.10 -30.57
CA ALA A 209 3.41 31.52 -29.33
C ALA A 209 3.38 29.99 -29.36
N ARG A 210 4.26 29.41 -28.54
CA ARG A 210 4.19 28.00 -28.14
C ARG A 210 2.98 27.81 -27.23
N ILE A 211 2.28 26.68 -27.35
CA ILE A 211 1.32 26.19 -26.36
C ILE A 211 1.95 25.01 -25.62
N PRO A 212 2.48 25.21 -24.40
CA PRO A 212 3.16 24.17 -23.62
C PRO A 212 2.38 22.88 -23.42
N TYR A 213 1.06 23.00 -23.38
CA TYR A 213 0.13 21.88 -23.43
C TYR A 213 -1.31 22.36 -23.70
N TYR A 214 -2.12 21.42 -24.17
CA TYR A 214 -3.58 21.49 -24.13
C TYR A 214 -4.17 20.08 -24.04
N VAL A 215 -5.45 20.00 -23.66
CA VAL A 215 -6.21 18.75 -23.53
C VAL A 215 -7.41 18.80 -24.48
N LEU A 216 -7.31 18.07 -25.60
CA LEU A 216 -8.41 17.91 -26.54
C LEU A 216 -9.35 16.79 -26.07
N GLN A 217 -10.64 17.10 -25.92
CA GLN A 217 -11.69 16.14 -25.67
C GLN A 217 -12.56 15.97 -26.92
N LEU A 218 -12.72 14.72 -27.38
CA LEU A 218 -13.70 14.35 -28.39
C LEU A 218 -14.87 13.65 -27.71
N THR A 219 -16.04 14.30 -27.68
CA THR A 219 -17.29 13.71 -27.21
C THR A 219 -18.21 13.45 -28.40
N VAL A 220 -18.81 12.26 -28.44
CA VAL A 220 -19.91 11.97 -29.37
C VAL A 220 -21.16 11.65 -28.58
N ASN A 221 -22.21 12.43 -28.84
CA ASN A 221 -23.53 12.08 -28.35
C ASN A 221 -24.20 11.26 -29.44
N SER A 222 -24.49 10.00 -29.12
CA SER A 222 -25.22 9.13 -30.03
C SER A 222 -26.59 9.73 -30.34
N THR A 223 -26.81 10.08 -31.60
CA THR A 223 -28.11 9.74 -32.16
C THR A 223 -28.15 8.21 -32.23
N SER A 224 -29.29 7.61 -31.91
CA SER A 224 -29.48 6.16 -31.78
C SER A 224 -28.83 5.36 -32.91
N VAL A 225 -27.65 4.78 -32.67
CA VAL A 225 -27.04 3.78 -33.57
C VAL A 225 -26.69 2.53 -32.79
N ASN A 226 -26.95 1.40 -33.45
CA ASN A 226 -26.88 0.04 -32.95
C ASN A 226 -25.48 -0.52 -33.23
N ASP A 227 -24.49 -0.21 -32.37
CA ASP A 227 -23.22 -0.91 -32.40
C ASP A 227 -23.44 -2.38 -31.99
N VAL A 228 -22.83 -3.30 -32.73
CA VAL A 228 -22.96 -4.74 -32.55
C VAL A 228 -21.61 -5.41 -32.36
N GLN A 229 -20.52 -4.65 -32.37
CA GLN A 229 -19.17 -5.17 -32.19
C GLN A 229 -18.80 -5.09 -30.71
N ALA A 230 -18.30 -6.19 -30.16
CA ALA A 230 -17.80 -6.22 -28.80
C ALA A 230 -16.34 -5.74 -28.72
N PRO A 231 -15.90 -5.20 -27.56
CA PRO A 231 -14.52 -4.85 -27.31
C PRO A 231 -13.55 -5.99 -27.58
N SER A 232 -12.41 -5.67 -28.19
CA SER A 232 -11.30 -6.60 -28.37
C SER A 232 -10.33 -6.53 -27.19
N ILE A 233 -9.95 -7.70 -26.65
CA ILE A 233 -9.07 -7.83 -25.49
C ILE A 233 -7.84 -8.64 -25.92
N SER A 234 -6.65 -8.09 -25.74
CA SER A 234 -5.38 -8.70 -26.17
C SER A 234 -4.24 -8.42 -25.17
N SER A 235 -3.06 -8.98 -25.43
CA SER A 235 -1.84 -8.75 -24.63
C SER A 235 -2.03 -8.98 -23.13
N VAL A 236 -2.85 -9.97 -22.77
CA VAL A 236 -3.13 -10.30 -21.37
C VAL A 236 -1.89 -10.94 -20.73
N VAL A 237 -1.42 -10.33 -19.65
CA VAL A 237 -0.27 -10.78 -18.87
C VAL A 237 -0.52 -10.57 -17.38
N HIS A 238 0.19 -11.32 -16.54
CA HIS A 238 0.25 -11.08 -15.10
C HIS A 238 1.70 -10.87 -14.67
N GLU A 239 1.90 -10.23 -13.53
CA GLU A 239 3.22 -10.00 -12.95
C GLU A 239 3.20 -10.33 -11.45
N PRO A 240 4.24 -10.98 -10.88
CA PRO A 240 5.35 -11.63 -11.59
C PRO A 240 4.89 -12.89 -12.34
N ASP A 241 5.63 -13.33 -13.37
CA ASP A 241 5.32 -14.57 -14.13
C ASP A 241 5.23 -15.84 -13.26
N THR A 242 5.86 -15.80 -12.09
CA THR A 242 5.83 -16.88 -11.10
C THR A 242 5.47 -16.31 -9.72
N PRO A 243 4.18 -16.10 -9.42
CA PRO A 243 3.73 -15.54 -8.15
C PRO A 243 4.19 -16.39 -6.96
N VAL A 244 4.57 -15.71 -5.89
CA VAL A 244 4.90 -16.32 -4.59
C VAL A 244 3.72 -16.10 -3.65
N CYS A 245 3.53 -16.97 -2.65
CA CYS A 245 2.45 -16.80 -1.69
C CYS A 245 2.51 -15.44 -0.99
N SER A 246 1.31 -14.95 -0.65
CA SER A 246 0.99 -13.59 -0.22
C SER A 246 1.39 -12.41 -1.11
N THR A 247 1.94 -12.63 -2.30
CA THR A 247 2.11 -11.55 -3.25
C THR A 247 0.78 -11.22 -3.93
N SER A 248 0.51 -9.92 -4.11
CA SER A 248 -0.54 -9.47 -5.01
C SER A 248 -0.07 -9.61 -6.46
N VAL A 249 -0.98 -9.94 -7.37
CA VAL A 249 -0.65 -10.22 -8.77
C VAL A 249 -1.37 -9.20 -9.67
N PRO A 250 -0.66 -8.16 -10.14
CA PRO A 250 -1.17 -7.28 -11.19
C PRO A 250 -1.45 -8.04 -12.49
N ILE A 251 -2.65 -7.83 -13.03
CA ILE A 251 -3.11 -8.32 -14.34
C ILE A 251 -3.21 -7.12 -15.27
N LYS A 252 -2.57 -7.21 -16.44
CA LYS A 252 -2.54 -6.16 -17.47
C LYS A 252 -3.11 -6.71 -18.77
N ALA A 253 -3.84 -5.89 -19.51
CA ALA A 253 -4.33 -6.22 -20.85
C ALA A 253 -4.50 -4.96 -21.70
N THR A 254 -4.45 -5.11 -23.02
CA THR A 254 -4.86 -4.08 -23.98
C THR A 254 -6.31 -4.30 -24.37
N ILE A 255 -7.17 -3.30 -24.14
CA ILE A 255 -8.60 -3.38 -24.46
C ILE A 255 -8.96 -2.25 -25.42
N GLN A 256 -9.53 -2.60 -26.57
CA GLN A 256 -9.82 -1.69 -27.66
C GLN A 256 -11.26 -1.85 -28.13
N ASP A 257 -11.97 -0.72 -28.17
CA ASP A 257 -13.26 -0.58 -28.83
C ASP A 257 -13.34 0.82 -29.47
N ILE A 258 -14.00 0.92 -30.62
CA ILE A 258 -14.15 2.17 -31.37
C ILE A 258 -15.20 3.10 -30.76
N TYR A 259 -16.17 2.56 -30.00
CA TYR A 259 -17.20 3.30 -29.26
C TYR A 259 -16.80 3.54 -27.80
N GLY A 260 -15.58 3.13 -27.42
CA GLY A 260 -15.04 3.26 -26.08
C GLY A 260 -15.47 2.13 -25.15
N ILE A 261 -14.80 2.04 -24.00
CA ILE A 261 -15.03 0.99 -23.00
C ILE A 261 -15.85 1.57 -21.86
N GLU A 262 -16.95 0.90 -21.50
CA GLU A 262 -17.78 1.24 -20.33
C GLU A 262 -17.16 0.67 -19.06
N GLU A 263 -16.88 -0.63 -19.05
CA GLU A 263 -16.22 -1.30 -17.95
C GLU A 263 -15.48 -2.55 -18.39
N ALA A 264 -14.45 -2.90 -17.62
CA ALA A 264 -13.68 -4.13 -17.79
C ALA A 264 -13.45 -4.80 -16.44
N PHE A 265 -13.41 -6.13 -16.43
CA PHE A 265 -13.21 -6.93 -15.22
C PHE A 265 -12.24 -8.07 -15.47
N VAL A 266 -11.40 -8.35 -14.47
CA VAL A 266 -10.72 -9.64 -14.33
C VAL A 266 -11.63 -10.55 -13.52
N TYR A 267 -11.94 -11.73 -14.06
CA TYR A 267 -12.56 -12.82 -13.32
C TYR A 267 -11.49 -13.84 -12.98
N TYR A 268 -11.41 -14.27 -11.73
CA TYR A 268 -10.44 -15.26 -11.27
C TYR A 268 -11.09 -16.29 -10.33
N ARG A 269 -10.55 -17.51 -10.29
CA ARG A 269 -10.95 -18.55 -9.33
C ARG A 269 -9.73 -19.27 -8.79
N ILE A 270 -9.84 -19.77 -7.58
CA ILE A 270 -8.78 -20.49 -6.87
C ILE A 270 -9.16 -21.96 -6.79
N ASN A 271 -8.25 -22.86 -7.19
CA ASN A 271 -8.39 -24.32 -7.10
C ASN A 271 -9.73 -24.84 -7.67
N TRP A 272 -10.10 -24.37 -8.87
CA TRP A 272 -11.37 -24.70 -9.53
C TRP A 272 -12.63 -24.35 -8.71
N GLY A 273 -12.51 -23.39 -7.80
CA GLY A 273 -13.60 -22.87 -6.98
C GLY A 273 -14.56 -21.97 -7.75
N SER A 274 -15.29 -21.13 -7.00
CA SER A 274 -16.17 -20.12 -7.58
C SER A 274 -15.37 -18.97 -8.17
N TRP A 275 -15.93 -18.35 -9.22
CA TRP A 275 -15.37 -17.14 -9.82
C TRP A 275 -15.63 -15.92 -8.94
N SER A 276 -14.58 -15.15 -8.71
CA SER A 276 -14.58 -13.79 -8.16
C SER A 276 -14.23 -12.80 -9.27
N SER A 277 -14.54 -11.52 -9.10
CA SER A 277 -14.15 -10.48 -10.06
C SER A 277 -13.59 -9.21 -9.41
N VAL A 278 -12.71 -8.53 -10.14
CA VAL A 278 -12.15 -7.21 -9.80
C VAL A 278 -12.29 -6.30 -11.01
N LYS A 279 -12.77 -5.07 -10.79
CA LYS A 279 -12.91 -4.06 -11.86
C LYS A 279 -11.52 -3.58 -12.29
N MET A 280 -11.28 -3.51 -13.59
CA MET A 280 -10.04 -2.98 -14.16
C MET A 280 -10.11 -1.46 -14.31
N ILE A 281 -8.95 -0.82 -14.15
CA ILE A 281 -8.77 0.62 -14.28
C ILE A 281 -7.99 0.90 -15.57
N SER A 282 -8.49 1.84 -16.38
CA SER A 282 -7.82 2.29 -17.60
C SER A 282 -6.57 3.09 -17.26
N SER A 283 -5.47 2.82 -17.95
CA SER A 283 -4.20 3.54 -17.94
C SER A 283 -3.94 4.18 -19.31
N LEU A 284 -2.88 4.98 -19.42
CA LEU A 284 -2.41 5.52 -20.71
C LEU A 284 -2.18 4.38 -21.73
N ASN A 285 -2.38 4.67 -23.03
CA ASN A 285 -2.16 3.74 -24.15
C ASN A 285 -3.03 2.47 -24.14
N GLU A 286 -4.32 2.57 -23.79
CA GLU A 286 -5.31 1.47 -23.88
C GLU A 286 -4.98 0.25 -23.01
N GLN A 287 -4.06 0.41 -22.05
CA GLN A 287 -3.79 -0.60 -21.05
C GLN A 287 -4.82 -0.53 -19.94
N PHE A 288 -5.31 -1.68 -19.52
CA PHE A 288 -6.15 -1.85 -18.36
C PHE A 288 -5.39 -2.68 -17.34
N ASN A 289 -5.48 -2.27 -16.07
CA ASN A 289 -4.86 -2.98 -14.97
C ASN A 289 -5.87 -3.34 -13.88
N ALA A 290 -5.64 -4.46 -13.21
CA ALA A 290 -6.29 -4.81 -11.94
C ALA A 290 -5.35 -5.71 -11.14
N THR A 291 -5.38 -5.61 -9.82
CA THR A 291 -4.59 -6.48 -8.95
C THR A 291 -5.49 -7.52 -8.31
N ILE A 292 -5.09 -8.80 -8.36
CA ILE A 292 -5.78 -9.91 -7.70
C ILE A 292 -4.87 -10.56 -6.65
N GLY A 293 -5.46 -11.26 -5.68
CA GLY A 293 -4.74 -11.80 -4.52
C GLY A 293 -4.78 -10.84 -3.32
N PRO A 294 -3.92 -11.04 -2.30
CA PRO A 294 -2.89 -12.07 -2.19
C PRO A 294 -3.44 -13.52 -2.19
N PHE A 295 -2.60 -14.50 -2.56
CA PHE A 295 -2.96 -15.92 -2.63
C PHE A 295 -2.11 -16.80 -1.71
N ARG A 296 -2.61 -18.00 -1.36
CA ARG A 296 -1.88 -18.96 -0.50
C ARG A 296 -0.97 -19.87 -1.32
N GLN A 297 0.07 -20.41 -0.68
CA GLN A 297 0.96 -21.40 -1.27
C GLN A 297 0.17 -22.55 -1.93
N GLY A 298 0.58 -22.93 -3.14
CA GLY A 298 -0.02 -24.03 -3.88
C GLY A 298 -1.41 -23.73 -4.45
N ASN A 299 -1.91 -22.49 -4.31
CA ASN A 299 -3.10 -22.08 -5.04
C ASN A 299 -2.83 -22.14 -6.54
N VAL A 300 -3.71 -22.81 -7.27
CA VAL A 300 -3.79 -22.71 -8.73
C VAL A 300 -4.85 -21.66 -9.02
N VAL A 301 -4.45 -20.57 -9.66
CA VAL A 301 -5.33 -19.46 -10.00
C VAL A 301 -5.57 -19.47 -11.51
N GLU A 302 -6.84 -19.59 -11.90
CA GLU A 302 -7.28 -19.42 -13.28
C GLU A 302 -7.99 -18.08 -13.42
N TYR A 303 -7.76 -17.35 -14.52
CA TYR A 303 -8.41 -16.06 -14.77
C TYR A 303 -8.72 -15.80 -16.25
N TYR A 304 -9.66 -14.89 -16.49
CA TYR A 304 -10.01 -14.32 -17.79
C TYR A 304 -10.50 -12.89 -17.67
N ILE A 305 -10.63 -12.19 -18.79
CA ILE A 305 -11.04 -10.78 -18.82
C ILE A 305 -12.30 -10.61 -19.65
N THR A 306 -13.19 -9.71 -19.20
CA THR A 306 -14.32 -9.22 -19.99
C THR A 306 -14.29 -7.70 -20.09
N ALA A 307 -14.88 -7.14 -21.15
CA ALA A 307 -15.11 -5.72 -21.28
C ALA A 307 -16.43 -5.43 -22.01
N SER A 308 -17.18 -4.43 -21.57
CA SER A 308 -18.34 -3.89 -22.29
C SER A 308 -18.00 -2.53 -22.92
N ASP A 309 -18.58 -2.28 -24.09
CA ASP A 309 -18.50 -0.97 -24.75
C ASP A 309 -19.54 0.03 -24.19
N ASN A 310 -19.40 1.30 -24.56
CA ASN A 310 -20.36 2.36 -24.21
C ASN A 310 -21.56 2.43 -25.17
N SER A 311 -21.81 1.41 -25.99
CA SER A 311 -22.95 1.42 -26.91
C SER A 311 -24.26 1.17 -26.17
N ILE A 312 -25.40 1.43 -26.83
CA ILE A 312 -26.73 1.12 -26.28
C ILE A 312 -26.94 -0.37 -26.00
N ASN A 313 -26.19 -1.24 -26.71
CA ASN A 313 -26.29 -2.69 -26.54
C ASN A 313 -25.31 -3.21 -25.49
N HIS A 314 -24.35 -2.39 -25.04
CA HIS A 314 -23.31 -2.77 -24.09
C HIS A 314 -22.63 -4.07 -24.54
N ASN A 315 -22.16 -4.15 -25.80
CA ASN A 315 -21.66 -5.42 -26.32
C ASN A 315 -20.46 -5.87 -25.49
N THR A 316 -20.41 -7.16 -25.17
CA THR A 316 -19.43 -7.70 -24.22
C THR A 316 -18.40 -8.56 -24.93
N GLY A 317 -17.13 -8.18 -24.82
CA GLY A 317 -15.97 -8.94 -25.26
C GLY A 317 -15.46 -9.85 -24.13
N ILE A 318 -14.96 -11.03 -24.49
CA ILE A 318 -14.36 -11.98 -23.55
C ILE A 318 -13.02 -12.44 -24.12
N ASN A 319 -11.98 -12.44 -23.29
CA ASN A 319 -10.75 -13.15 -23.56
C ASN A 319 -10.47 -14.14 -22.43
N ASP A 320 -10.81 -15.39 -22.70
CA ASP A 320 -10.67 -16.56 -21.82
C ASP A 320 -9.58 -17.52 -22.31
N ASN A 321 -8.60 -17.02 -23.06
CA ASN A 321 -7.55 -17.83 -23.69
C ASN A 321 -8.12 -19.02 -24.50
N SER A 322 -9.16 -18.76 -25.30
CA SER A 322 -9.87 -19.79 -26.08
C SER A 322 -10.45 -20.93 -25.22
N GLY A 323 -10.94 -20.58 -24.03
CA GLY A 323 -11.50 -21.51 -23.04
C GLY A 323 -10.47 -22.30 -22.23
N ALA A 324 -9.17 -22.09 -22.44
CA ALA A 324 -8.12 -22.67 -21.59
C ALA A 324 -7.92 -21.89 -20.28
N TYR A 325 -8.39 -20.64 -20.23
CA TYR A 325 -8.08 -19.65 -19.21
C TYR A 325 -6.58 -19.35 -19.11
N TYR A 326 -6.24 -18.23 -18.49
CA TYR A 326 -4.87 -17.96 -18.05
C TYR A 326 -4.68 -18.63 -16.69
N GLU A 327 -3.53 -19.24 -16.45
CA GLU A 327 -3.27 -20.00 -15.22
C GLU A 327 -1.87 -19.67 -14.67
N PHE A 328 -1.76 -19.56 -13.34
CA PHE A 328 -0.50 -19.64 -12.63
C PHE A 328 -0.65 -20.44 -11.34
N THR A 329 0.47 -21.00 -10.87
CA THR A 329 0.57 -21.65 -9.55
C THR A 329 1.38 -20.79 -8.61
N VAL A 330 0.86 -20.59 -7.41
CA VAL A 330 1.49 -19.78 -6.37
C VAL A 330 2.58 -20.60 -5.68
N ASN A 331 3.83 -20.18 -5.85
CA ASN A 331 4.99 -20.85 -5.30
C ASN A 331 5.16 -20.58 -3.78
N PRO A 332 5.77 -21.50 -3.03
CA PRO A 332 6.25 -21.22 -1.67
C PRO A 332 7.25 -20.07 -1.64
N VAL A 333 7.30 -19.38 -0.50
CA VAL A 333 8.51 -18.66 -0.09
C VAL A 333 9.65 -19.68 0.02
N THR A 334 10.77 -19.45 -0.66
CA THR A 334 11.93 -20.38 -0.63
C THR A 334 12.87 -20.16 0.56
N ASP A 335 12.45 -19.35 1.53
CA ASP A 335 13.22 -18.88 2.69
C ASP A 335 12.36 -19.01 3.96
N GLU A 336 11.88 -20.23 4.22
CA GLU A 336 11.19 -20.61 5.46
C GLU A 336 12.24 -20.78 6.60
N ASP A 337 11.88 -20.46 7.83
CA ASP A 337 12.74 -20.72 9.00
C ASP A 337 12.70 -22.21 9.43
N THR A 338 13.37 -22.56 10.53
CA THR A 338 13.45 -23.96 11.01
C THR A 338 12.19 -24.48 11.72
N PHE A 339 11.24 -23.62 12.03
CA PHE A 339 10.01 -23.93 12.77
C PHE A 339 8.83 -24.15 11.82
N GLU A 340 8.88 -23.66 10.60
CA GLU A 340 7.85 -23.99 9.62
C GLU A 340 7.72 -25.52 9.43
N LYS A 341 6.50 -26.09 9.46
CA LYS A 341 5.22 -25.48 9.07
C LYS A 341 4.21 -25.32 10.20
N ASP A 342 4.27 -24.26 10.99
CA ASP A 342 3.43 -24.06 12.19
C ASP A 342 2.26 -23.10 12.03
N ASN A 343 1.86 -22.84 10.79
CA ASN A 343 0.62 -22.17 10.36
C ASN A 343 -0.71 -22.77 10.84
N ALA A 344 -0.69 -23.86 11.61
CA ALA A 344 -1.87 -24.48 12.18
C ALA A 344 -1.56 -25.06 13.56
N LEU A 345 -2.52 -24.97 14.48
CA LEU A 345 -2.42 -25.51 15.84
C LEU A 345 -1.90 -26.96 15.91
N ALA A 346 -2.28 -27.82 14.94
CA ALA A 346 -1.83 -29.22 14.88
C ALA A 346 -0.32 -29.38 14.62
N HIS A 347 0.34 -28.34 14.14
CA HIS A 347 1.78 -28.29 13.86
C HIS A 347 2.52 -27.32 14.77
N ALA A 348 1.87 -26.83 15.84
CA ALA A 348 2.46 -25.85 16.73
C ALA A 348 3.76 -26.37 17.36
N ASN A 349 4.84 -25.59 17.26
CA ASN A 349 6.14 -25.98 17.78
C ASN A 349 6.27 -25.65 19.27
N PRO A 350 6.88 -26.53 20.08
CA PRO A 350 7.10 -26.24 21.49
C PRO A 350 8.26 -25.24 21.68
N ILE A 351 8.09 -24.30 22.61
CA ILE A 351 9.17 -23.49 23.18
C ILE A 351 9.46 -23.93 24.61
N GLY A 352 10.74 -24.01 24.98
CA GLY A 352 11.17 -24.34 26.33
C GLY A 352 11.02 -23.16 27.29
N LEU A 353 10.80 -23.42 28.58
CA LEU A 353 10.83 -22.38 29.60
C LEU A 353 12.22 -21.72 29.67
N ASN A 354 12.27 -20.39 29.78
CA ASN A 354 13.51 -19.59 29.74
C ASN A 354 14.33 -19.81 28.46
N SER A 355 13.65 -19.90 27.33
CA SER A 355 14.27 -20.11 26.00
C SER A 355 13.87 -19.02 25.02
N THR A 356 14.63 -18.95 23.93
CA THR A 356 14.40 -18.04 22.80
C THR A 356 14.29 -18.85 21.52
N GLN A 357 13.39 -18.46 20.62
CA GLN A 357 13.29 -18.98 19.25
C GLN A 357 13.36 -17.81 18.27
N THR A 358 14.24 -17.90 17.26
CA THR A 358 14.27 -16.95 16.15
C THR A 358 13.40 -17.49 15.04
N ARG A 359 12.39 -16.71 14.63
CA ARG A 359 11.31 -17.08 13.72
C ARG A 359 11.12 -16.03 12.64
N LYS A 360 10.27 -16.28 11.66
CA LYS A 360 9.93 -15.41 10.54
C LYS A 360 8.41 -15.38 10.38
N ILE A 361 7.84 -14.21 10.05
CA ILE A 361 6.47 -14.13 9.54
C ILE A 361 6.57 -13.87 8.04
N ASP A 362 6.52 -14.92 7.23
CA ASP A 362 6.60 -14.81 5.78
C ASP A 362 5.94 -16.05 5.16
N PRO A 363 4.75 -15.90 4.56
CA PRO A 363 4.31 -14.70 3.84
C PRO A 363 3.30 -13.83 4.63
N ILE A 364 2.82 -12.70 4.09
CA ILE A 364 1.72 -11.94 4.74
C ILE A 364 0.52 -12.88 4.92
N GLY A 365 -0.04 -12.99 6.13
CA GLY A 365 -1.00 -14.07 6.43
C GLY A 365 -0.44 -15.22 7.26
N ASP A 366 0.86 -15.25 7.47
CA ASP A 366 1.55 -16.28 8.25
C ASP A 366 1.23 -16.18 9.75
N ILE A 367 0.99 -17.33 10.36
CA ILE A 367 0.57 -17.47 11.76
C ILE A 367 1.43 -18.51 12.45
N ASP A 368 2.32 -18.06 13.32
CA ASP A 368 3.13 -18.97 14.12
C ASP A 368 2.35 -19.48 15.32
N TYR A 369 1.99 -20.76 15.31
CA TYR A 369 1.46 -21.43 16.50
C TYR A 369 2.61 -22.00 17.35
N VAL A 370 2.65 -21.60 18.62
CA VAL A 370 3.69 -22.03 19.57
C VAL A 370 3.04 -22.60 20.84
N THR A 371 3.68 -23.62 21.43
CA THR A 371 3.19 -24.26 22.66
C THR A 371 4.23 -24.24 23.77
N PHE A 372 3.79 -24.21 25.03
CA PHE A 372 4.65 -24.46 26.17
C PHE A 372 3.85 -25.06 27.34
N THR A 373 4.56 -25.67 28.28
CA THR A 373 3.94 -26.29 29.46
C THR A 373 4.60 -25.74 30.72
N THR A 374 3.79 -25.29 31.66
CA THR A 374 4.21 -24.97 33.03
C THR A 374 3.88 -26.16 33.95
N ASN A 375 4.62 -26.30 35.06
CA ASN A 375 4.42 -27.41 36.00
C ASN A 375 4.17 -26.97 37.45
N ASP A 376 4.03 -25.66 37.67
CA ASP A 376 3.77 -25.01 38.95
C ASP A 376 3.21 -23.60 38.67
N LEU A 377 3.04 -22.77 39.69
CA LEU A 377 2.68 -21.35 39.54
C LEU A 377 3.93 -20.52 39.15
N TYR A 378 3.84 -19.83 38.01
CA TYR A 378 4.91 -19.00 37.45
C TYR A 378 4.42 -17.58 37.15
N ASN A 379 5.30 -16.60 37.36
CA ASN A 379 5.25 -15.34 36.63
C ASN A 379 5.86 -15.59 35.26
N VAL A 380 5.08 -15.37 34.20
CA VAL A 380 5.46 -15.63 32.82
C VAL A 380 5.54 -14.31 32.05
N THR A 381 6.63 -14.15 31.32
CA THR A 381 6.85 -13.07 30.37
C THR A 381 7.02 -13.70 28.98
N ILE A 382 6.15 -13.31 28.05
CA ILE A 382 6.25 -13.63 26.63
C ILE A 382 6.56 -12.32 25.92
N GLU A 383 7.70 -12.25 25.25
CA GLU A 383 8.15 -11.04 24.56
C GLU A 383 8.60 -11.42 23.16
N THR A 384 8.15 -10.69 22.15
CA THR A 384 8.76 -10.71 20.81
C THR A 384 9.71 -9.53 20.68
N SER A 385 10.72 -9.67 19.83
CA SER A 385 11.60 -8.55 19.47
C SER A 385 12.22 -8.79 18.10
N GLY A 386 12.78 -7.77 17.48
CA GLY A 386 13.45 -7.93 16.20
C GLY A 386 14.13 -6.63 15.78
N ILE A 387 14.67 -6.64 14.55
CA ILE A 387 15.24 -5.43 13.95
C ILE A 387 14.13 -4.51 13.42
N SER A 388 13.09 -5.10 12.83
CA SER A 388 11.90 -4.42 12.30
C SER A 388 10.76 -5.43 12.22
N GLY A 389 9.54 -4.97 12.50
CA GLY A 389 8.32 -5.77 12.50
C GLY A 389 7.32 -5.26 13.54
N ASP A 390 6.05 -5.59 13.33
CA ASP A 390 4.97 -5.35 14.29
C ASP A 390 4.29 -6.70 14.56
N THR A 391 4.40 -7.21 15.78
CA THR A 391 3.82 -8.52 16.11
C THR A 391 2.55 -8.35 16.90
N PHE A 392 1.63 -9.29 16.76
CA PHE A 392 0.46 -9.42 17.61
C PHE A 392 0.45 -10.81 18.24
N VAL A 393 0.61 -10.89 19.56
CA VAL A 393 0.63 -12.16 20.31
C VAL A 393 -0.71 -12.38 21.00
N ARG A 394 -1.29 -13.58 20.86
CA ARG A 394 -2.41 -14.07 21.67
C ARG A 394 -2.00 -15.30 22.45
N LEU A 395 -2.31 -15.34 23.74
CA LEU A 395 -2.08 -16.47 24.64
C LEU A 395 -3.41 -17.15 24.98
N TYR A 396 -3.44 -18.48 25.00
CA TYR A 396 -4.60 -19.31 25.23
C TYR A 396 -4.33 -20.41 26.26
N HIS A 397 -5.37 -20.80 26.99
CA HIS A 397 -5.43 -22.06 27.76
C HIS A 397 -5.45 -23.30 26.85
N GLU A 398 -5.28 -24.49 27.44
CA GLU A 398 -5.37 -25.77 26.74
C GLU A 398 -6.71 -25.97 26.00
N ASN A 399 -7.79 -25.41 26.54
CA ASN A 399 -9.13 -25.47 25.94
C ASN A 399 -9.38 -24.40 24.86
N HIS A 400 -8.35 -23.65 24.44
CA HIS A 400 -8.36 -22.55 23.48
C HIS A 400 -9.13 -21.29 23.91
N THR A 401 -9.41 -21.10 25.21
CA THR A 401 -9.88 -19.81 25.70
C THR A 401 -8.73 -18.82 25.78
N GLU A 402 -8.87 -17.66 25.16
CA GLU A 402 -7.88 -16.58 25.21
C GLU A 402 -7.72 -16.05 26.64
N LEU A 403 -6.46 -15.91 27.06
CA LEU A 403 -6.05 -15.45 28.38
C LEU A 403 -5.58 -14.00 28.34
N ALA A 404 -4.77 -13.68 27.35
CA ALA A 404 -4.17 -12.38 27.14
C ALA A 404 -3.83 -12.21 25.67
N PHE A 405 -3.72 -10.97 25.24
CA PHE A 405 -3.12 -10.60 23.97
C PHE A 405 -2.35 -9.31 24.16
N ASP A 406 -1.40 -9.06 23.27
CA ASP A 406 -0.68 -7.81 23.22
C ASP A 406 -0.17 -7.56 21.80
N ASP A 407 -0.09 -6.31 21.41
CA ASP A 407 0.47 -5.85 20.13
C ASP A 407 1.78 -5.09 20.33
N ASN A 408 1.84 -4.11 21.24
CA ASN A 408 2.93 -3.13 21.28
C ASN A 408 3.48 -2.80 22.68
N SER A 409 3.27 -3.65 23.68
CA SER A 409 3.82 -3.39 25.02
C SER A 409 5.32 -3.72 25.15
N GLY A 410 5.93 -4.34 24.13
CA GLY A 410 7.34 -4.69 24.07
C GLY A 410 8.23 -3.55 23.60
N THR A 411 9.43 -3.89 23.12
CA THR A 411 10.32 -2.90 22.50
C THR A 411 9.84 -2.60 21.08
N ASP A 412 9.82 -1.33 20.68
CA ASP A 412 9.28 -0.87 19.40
C ASP A 412 7.81 -1.30 19.20
N SER A 413 7.46 -1.90 18.06
CA SER A 413 6.11 -2.42 17.78
C SER A 413 5.96 -3.92 18.09
N PHE A 414 6.85 -4.48 18.92
CA PHE A 414 6.74 -5.87 19.32
C PHE A 414 5.91 -6.06 20.59
N SER A 415 5.40 -7.27 20.78
CA SER A 415 4.45 -7.57 21.86
C SER A 415 5.15 -8.00 23.14
N LEU A 416 4.55 -7.69 24.29
CA LEU A 416 4.96 -8.12 25.61
C LEU A 416 3.73 -8.49 26.46
N ILE A 417 3.64 -9.76 26.87
CA ILE A 417 2.64 -10.26 27.81
C ILE A 417 3.34 -10.63 29.13
N GLU A 418 2.92 -10.01 30.23
CA GLU A 418 3.29 -10.40 31.58
C GLU A 418 2.07 -10.93 32.34
N ILE A 419 2.10 -12.20 32.75
CA ILE A 419 0.94 -12.89 33.33
C ILE A 419 1.34 -13.99 34.33
N GLU A 420 0.50 -14.22 35.34
CA GLU A 420 0.63 -15.36 36.27
C GLU A 420 -0.08 -16.59 35.69
N LEU A 421 0.63 -17.71 35.55
CA LEU A 421 0.10 -18.96 35.00
C LEU A 421 0.30 -20.12 35.98
N GLU A 422 -0.75 -20.90 36.22
CA GLU A 422 -0.70 -22.17 36.95
C GLU A 422 -0.09 -23.29 36.09
N ALA A 423 0.00 -24.51 36.63
CA ALA A 423 0.47 -25.69 35.90
C ALA A 423 -0.53 -26.13 34.83
N ASP A 424 -0.23 -25.90 33.54
CA ASP A 424 -1.08 -26.28 32.41
C ASP A 424 -0.27 -26.33 31.09
N ASN A 425 -0.92 -26.79 30.02
CA ASN A 425 -0.48 -26.60 28.64
C ASN A 425 -1.06 -25.30 28.08
N TYR A 426 -0.21 -24.49 27.47
CA TYR A 426 -0.59 -23.21 26.88
C TYR A 426 -0.23 -23.16 25.40
N TYR A 427 -1.04 -22.41 24.66
CA TYR A 427 -0.86 -22.14 23.24
C TYR A 427 -0.72 -20.64 23.05
N MET A 428 0.10 -20.21 22.11
CA MET A 428 0.11 -18.83 21.64
C MET A 428 0.14 -18.78 20.12
N THR A 429 -0.45 -17.72 19.57
CA THR A 429 -0.32 -17.36 18.17
C THR A 429 0.46 -16.06 18.07
N ILE A 430 1.43 -16.03 17.16
CA ILE A 430 2.14 -14.82 16.78
C ILE A 430 1.79 -14.56 15.32
N VAL A 431 1.36 -13.34 15.02
CA VAL A 431 1.11 -12.85 13.65
C VAL A 431 1.76 -11.50 13.48
N GLU A 432 1.92 -11.06 12.24
CA GLU A 432 2.14 -9.64 11.96
C GLU A 432 0.85 -8.85 12.25
N SER A 433 0.98 -7.72 12.92
CA SER A 433 -0.15 -6.91 13.35
C SER A 433 -0.79 -6.18 12.18
N GLY A 434 -2.07 -6.42 11.91
CA GLY A 434 -2.74 -5.90 10.71
C GLY A 434 -2.70 -6.87 9.54
N ASN A 435 -1.76 -7.81 9.55
CA ASN A 435 -1.62 -8.87 8.56
C ASN A 435 -1.47 -8.29 7.15
N ASP A 436 -0.62 -7.27 7.04
CA ASP A 436 -0.32 -6.51 5.84
C ASP A 436 1.19 -6.41 5.55
N ALA A 437 2.04 -6.96 6.42
CA ALA A 437 3.48 -7.07 6.20
C ALA A 437 4.08 -8.47 6.49
N THR A 438 5.34 -8.65 6.08
CA THR A 438 6.18 -9.80 6.47
C THR A 438 7.20 -9.35 7.50
N ILE A 439 7.62 -10.24 8.38
CA ILE A 439 8.68 -10.02 9.37
C ILE A 439 9.83 -10.96 9.04
N ASN A 440 10.90 -10.41 8.46
CA ASN A 440 12.06 -11.19 7.98
C ASN A 440 12.75 -12.02 9.08
N ALA A 441 12.73 -11.55 10.33
CA ALA A 441 13.10 -12.33 11.51
C ALA A 441 12.60 -11.63 12.78
N TYR A 442 12.10 -12.41 13.75
CA TYR A 442 11.82 -11.98 15.11
C TYR A 442 12.27 -13.04 16.13
N ASP A 443 12.71 -12.60 17.30
CA ASP A 443 13.02 -13.46 18.44
C ASP A 443 11.81 -13.52 19.39
N LEU A 444 11.33 -14.72 19.67
CA LEU A 444 10.33 -15.02 20.69
C LEU A 444 11.02 -15.47 21.98
N PHE A 445 10.88 -14.70 23.05
CA PHE A 445 11.36 -15.01 24.38
C PHE A 445 10.24 -15.52 25.27
N LEU A 446 10.46 -16.66 25.92
CA LEU A 446 9.61 -17.15 27.01
C LEU A 446 10.43 -17.20 28.30
N THR A 447 10.21 -16.23 29.19
CA THR A 447 10.88 -16.16 30.49
C THR A 447 9.90 -16.48 31.60
N VAL A 448 10.29 -17.33 32.56
CA VAL A 448 9.43 -17.69 33.69
C VAL A 448 10.18 -17.65 35.02
N THR A 449 9.53 -17.09 36.03
CA THR A 449 10.02 -17.09 37.42
C THR A 449 9.02 -17.82 38.30
N LYS A 450 9.44 -18.92 38.92
CA LYS A 450 8.59 -19.72 39.81
C LYS A 450 8.19 -18.89 41.04
N GLN A 451 6.90 -18.88 41.38
CA GLN A 451 6.47 -18.25 42.62
C GLN A 451 6.78 -19.15 43.83
N GLU A 452 7.40 -18.57 44.87
CA GLU A 452 7.54 -19.28 46.14
C GLU A 452 6.26 -19.12 46.96
N VAL A 453 5.61 -20.24 47.27
CA VAL A 453 4.48 -20.24 48.20
C VAL A 453 5.03 -20.01 49.61
N ILE A 454 4.83 -18.80 50.16
CA ILE A 454 5.08 -18.52 51.57
C ILE A 454 4.07 -19.30 52.42
N GLU A 455 4.52 -20.41 53.00
CA GLU A 455 3.74 -21.19 53.95
C GLU A 455 3.41 -20.29 55.17
N PRO A 456 2.14 -20.21 55.61
CA PRO A 456 1.77 -19.33 56.71
C PRO A 456 2.53 -19.71 57.97
N THR A 457 3.18 -18.73 58.61
CA THR A 457 3.89 -18.94 59.88
C THR A 457 2.91 -19.55 60.90
N PRO A 458 3.24 -20.70 61.54
CA PRO A 458 2.34 -21.32 62.49
C PRO A 458 1.99 -20.33 63.59
N THR A 459 0.69 -20.16 63.85
CA THR A 459 0.19 -19.30 64.94
C THR A 459 0.80 -19.78 66.25
N PRO A 460 1.41 -18.90 67.09
CA PRO A 460 2.04 -19.34 68.33
C PRO A 460 1.00 -20.00 69.24
N THR A 461 1.21 -21.27 69.56
CA THR A 461 0.39 -22.03 70.51
C THR A 461 0.39 -21.32 71.86
N PRO A 462 -0.78 -21.03 72.47
CA PRO A 462 -0.82 -20.39 73.78
C PRO A 462 -0.09 -21.23 74.83
N THR A 463 0.78 -20.57 75.60
CA THR A 463 1.55 -21.19 76.69
C THR A 463 0.61 -21.86 77.69
N PRO A 464 0.80 -23.15 78.03
CA PRO A 464 -0.09 -23.82 78.98
C PRO A 464 0.00 -23.19 80.37
N THR A 465 -1.16 -22.94 80.97
CA THR A 465 -1.32 -22.50 82.37
C THR A 465 -0.73 -23.56 83.31
N PRO A 466 0.11 -23.18 84.30
CA PRO A 466 0.81 -24.15 85.14
C PRO A 466 -0.16 -24.95 86.00
N THR A 467 -0.14 -26.26 85.84
CA THR A 467 -0.85 -27.20 86.71
C THR A 467 0.11 -27.71 87.78
N ASN A 468 -0.21 -27.42 89.05
CA ASN A 468 0.50 -27.92 90.21
C ASN A 468 0.44 -29.46 90.24
N THR A 469 1.59 -30.12 90.23
CA THR A 469 1.69 -31.55 90.52
C THR A 469 2.56 -31.77 91.74
N THR A 470 2.00 -32.52 92.67
CA THR A 470 2.56 -32.94 93.95
C THR A 470 3.82 -33.80 93.81
N THR A 471 4.75 -33.50 94.71
CA THR A 471 5.99 -34.16 95.10
C THR A 471 6.09 -35.69 94.95
N SER A 472 7.23 -36.15 94.43
CA SER A 472 8.08 -37.16 95.11
C SER A 472 9.56 -36.98 94.70
N GLN A 473 10.38 -36.69 95.70
CA GLN A 473 11.85 -36.81 95.79
C GLN A 473 12.31 -38.19 95.24
N VAL A 474 13.40 -38.37 94.50
CA VAL A 474 14.84 -38.19 94.80
C VAL A 474 15.57 -38.31 93.44
N GLY A 475 16.44 -37.39 93.04
CA GLY A 475 17.88 -37.52 93.26
C GLY A 475 18.67 -36.77 92.18
N ILE A 476 19.47 -35.81 92.62
CA ILE A 476 20.27 -34.86 91.84
C ILE A 476 21.56 -35.54 91.35
N ILE A 477 21.94 -35.36 90.07
CA ILE A 477 23.32 -35.07 89.68
C ILE A 477 23.29 -34.04 88.53
N LEU A 478 23.79 -32.84 88.81
CA LEU A 478 24.12 -31.80 87.86
C LEU A 478 25.54 -32.04 87.32
N SER A 479 25.76 -31.90 86.02
CA SER A 479 27.05 -31.48 85.49
C SER A 479 26.84 -30.46 84.38
N SER A 480 27.18 -29.23 84.73
CA SER A 480 27.14 -28.00 83.94
C SER A 480 28.10 -28.04 82.75
N SER A 481 27.70 -27.47 81.63
CA SER A 481 28.59 -26.66 80.77
C SER A 481 27.75 -25.77 79.87
N VAL A 482 27.77 -24.47 80.21
CA VAL A 482 27.19 -23.35 79.48
C VAL A 482 28.19 -22.93 78.40
N ILE A 483 27.73 -22.79 77.15
CA ILE A 483 28.41 -21.97 76.14
C ILE A 483 27.39 -20.93 75.66
N LEU A 484 27.64 -19.69 76.07
CA LEU A 484 27.02 -18.47 75.56
C LEU A 484 27.77 -18.03 74.30
N VAL A 485 27.07 -17.86 73.17
CA VAL A 485 27.45 -16.86 72.17
C VAL A 485 26.19 -16.15 71.68
N SER A 486 26.21 -14.84 71.88
CA SER A 486 25.21 -13.82 71.59
C SER A 486 25.07 -13.51 70.10
N ILE A 487 23.83 -13.38 69.61
CA ILE A 487 23.49 -12.80 68.30
C ILE A 487 22.86 -11.43 68.56
N SER A 488 23.45 -10.38 67.97
CA SER A 488 22.92 -9.02 67.97
C SER A 488 21.94 -8.82 66.80
N ILE A 489 20.74 -8.32 67.10
CA ILE A 489 19.74 -7.87 66.12
C ILE A 489 19.72 -6.34 66.16
N SER A 490 19.86 -5.71 64.99
CA SER A 490 19.57 -4.29 64.80
C SER A 490 18.55 -4.14 63.69
N ILE A 491 17.33 -3.76 64.06
CA ILE A 491 16.25 -3.31 63.20
C ILE A 491 16.35 -1.79 63.04
N ASN A 492 16.13 -1.25 61.85
CA ASN A 492 15.40 0.01 61.71
C ASN A 492 14.69 0.09 60.36
N VAL A 493 13.36 0.16 60.47
CA VAL A 493 12.39 0.43 59.41
C VAL A 493 12.15 1.94 59.36
N ILE A 494 12.16 2.53 58.16
CA ILE A 494 11.67 3.89 57.92
C ILE A 494 10.40 3.78 57.08
N VAL A 495 9.27 4.19 57.66
CA VAL A 495 8.04 4.54 56.95
C VAL A 495 7.75 6.00 57.26
N LEU A 496 7.70 6.84 56.23
CA LEU A 496 7.26 8.24 56.34
C LEU A 496 6.08 8.47 55.38
N LEU A 497 4.89 8.67 55.96
CA LEU A 497 3.71 9.15 55.25
C LEU A 497 3.46 10.62 55.61
N ARG A 498 3.42 11.44 54.54
CA ARG A 498 2.72 12.72 54.29
C ARG A 498 1.77 13.23 55.40
N ARG A 499 1.57 14.53 55.65
CA ARG A 499 1.11 15.59 54.70
C ARG A 499 0.91 16.97 55.41
N LYS A 500 0.85 18.04 54.59
CA LYS A 500 0.23 19.40 54.78
C LYS A 500 1.03 20.42 55.64
N ARG A 501 1.06 21.72 55.36
CA ARG A 501 0.17 22.64 54.60
C ARG A 501 0.91 23.96 54.27
N LYS A 502 0.44 24.64 53.22
CA LYS A 502 0.77 26.01 52.75
C LYS A 502 0.82 27.09 53.85
N LEU A 503 1.73 28.04 53.69
CA LEU A 503 1.43 29.47 53.44
C LEU A 503 2.53 30.07 52.58
#